data_AF-A0A7K8F4R0-F1
#
_entry.id   AF-A0A7K8F4R0-F1
#
_cell.length_a   1.000
_cell.length_b   1.000
_cell.length_c   1.000
_cell.angle_alpha   90.00
_cell.angle_beta   90.00
_cell.angle_gamma   90.00
#
_symmetry.space_group_name_H-M   'P 1'
#
loop_
_entity.id
_entity.type
_entity.pdbx_description
1 polymer ?
#
loop_
_entity_poly.entity_id
_entity_poly.type
_entity_poly.pdbx_seq_one_letter_code
_entity_poly.pdbx_strand_id
1 'polypeptide(L)'
;AAMATALPPTPASGSRSASRAAESPLSPARLSRLQEKEELRQLNDRLAAYIERVRALEADKSVLQQRLNEQQAGSDRELGCLRLRYEAELADARRALDDIAIERATLQVELGKIGEEHRQLHVRNSKKETDLNLAQARVRDLDAQLNAKEADLATALNENRTLENELRELKDQVLSLNLSLEDTKKHLHSEMLRRVDLENHMKTLQEEMTFQKRLHEDELKETKRAHESRIAEVESGRQREFESKLSDALQGLRKQHEEQIQGYKEEMERTFSAKMENAQLTAARNTEFANAAREELMETQKRVDTLVSQVNQYQTQNVALESRIKELQNLLDYDRDLHRRRMAEKEEEMAQAQKQAQAQLEEYEHLLDVKLALDLEINAYRKMLEGEEQRLKLSPSPSSHSTATQAASQGRRFLHGKKRKIKETKKREHSAAFKTIQHVSATGNISIEEIDADGKFVRLKNHSDEDQPLHGWVLRRRIGSVADVTYKFPSRFTLQAGQVVTIWGAAAGVSPGPSDLVWKSQKSWGAGDNIGVTLITDDGEELAERKIMLVPRGEESEQDDDYEEITGSEVEFAPQTKRRRKKKCCLVS
;
A
#
# COMPACT_ATOMS: atom_id res chain seq x y z
N ALA A 1 90.53 53.59 146.19
CA ALA A 1 91.07 53.41 147.55
C ALA A 1 92.60 53.37 147.43
N ALA A 2 93.43 54.15 148.14
CA ALA A 2 93.55 54.36 149.60
C ALA A 2 94.13 53.09 150.30
N MET A 3 95.11 53.09 151.23
CA MET A 3 96.00 54.08 151.91
C MET A 3 97.26 53.31 152.46
N ALA A 4 98.49 53.79 152.74
CA ALA A 4 99.11 55.10 153.04
C ALA A 4 99.03 55.54 154.54
N THR A 5 100.10 55.83 155.33
CA THR A 5 101.59 55.87 155.14
C THR A 5 102.32 55.82 156.54
N ALA A 6 103.63 56.21 156.63
CA ALA A 6 104.48 56.46 157.84
C ALA A 6 105.18 55.23 158.51
N LEU A 7 106.44 55.21 159.04
CA LEU A 7 107.42 56.15 159.70
C LEU A 7 107.39 56.11 161.28
N PRO A 8 108.40 56.62 162.07
CA PRO A 8 109.82 56.21 162.12
C PRO A 8 110.47 55.69 163.48
N PRO A 9 111.25 56.42 164.37
CA PRO A 9 112.67 56.05 164.66
C PRO A 9 113.28 56.15 166.11
N THR A 10 114.53 55.65 166.31
CA THR A 10 115.62 56.14 167.24
C THR A 10 115.42 56.08 168.80
N PRO A 11 116.35 56.54 169.71
CA PRO A 11 117.81 56.25 169.92
C PRO A 11 118.30 56.10 171.41
N ALA A 12 119.64 55.97 171.61
CA ALA A 12 120.50 56.63 172.65
C ALA A 12 120.86 56.03 174.07
N SER A 13 122.19 56.02 174.34
CA SER A 13 122.96 56.50 175.54
C SER A 13 122.86 55.88 176.98
N GLY A 14 124.00 55.85 177.70
CA GLY A 14 124.14 55.55 179.16
C GLY A 14 125.60 55.56 179.69
N SER A 15 125.88 55.86 180.98
CA SER A 15 127.26 55.95 181.55
C SER A 15 127.37 55.92 183.11
N ARG A 16 128.62 55.79 183.67
CA ARG A 16 129.09 56.05 185.09
C ARG A 16 128.72 55.00 186.19
N SER A 17 129.39 54.82 187.36
CA SER A 17 130.70 55.27 187.95
C SER A 17 131.07 54.62 189.34
N ALA A 18 132.36 54.67 189.78
CA ALA A 18 132.97 54.36 191.13
C ALA A 18 133.15 52.85 191.53
N SER A 19 133.91 52.38 192.55
CA SER A 19 134.78 52.88 193.68
C SER A 19 135.98 51.89 193.95
N ARG A 20 136.81 51.76 195.02
CA ARG A 20 136.97 52.27 196.42
C ARG A 20 138.48 52.40 196.85
N ALA A 21 138.93 51.77 197.96
CA ALA A 21 140.26 51.81 198.66
C ALA A 21 140.37 50.55 199.62
N ALA A 22 141.19 50.38 200.69
CA ALA A 22 142.40 51.05 201.23
C ALA A 22 143.54 50.01 201.55
N GLU A 23 144.05 49.60 202.73
CA GLU A 23 143.88 49.81 204.20
C GLU A 23 145.29 49.78 204.95
N SER A 24 145.52 49.23 206.17
CA SER A 24 146.80 49.31 206.98
C SER A 24 146.91 48.34 208.20
N PRO A 25 148.05 48.16 208.95
CA PRO A 25 149.51 48.13 208.57
C PRO A 25 150.42 47.10 209.35
N LEU A 26 151.75 47.15 209.10
CA LEU A 26 152.93 46.66 209.88
C LEU A 26 153.46 45.20 209.76
N SER A 27 154.76 45.06 210.08
CA SER A 27 155.69 43.94 209.77
C SER A 27 155.83 42.90 210.90
N PRO A 28 156.17 41.61 210.64
CA PRO A 28 157.30 41.08 209.82
C PRO A 28 156.99 40.91 208.30
N ALA A 29 157.82 40.35 207.40
CA ALA A 29 159.08 39.60 207.50
C ALA A 29 160.09 39.95 206.37
N ARG A 30 161.27 39.31 206.32
CA ARG A 30 162.38 39.66 205.38
C ARG A 30 162.68 38.68 204.23
N LEU A 31 161.95 37.56 204.08
CA LEU A 31 162.26 36.51 203.07
C LEU A 31 161.29 36.38 201.89
N SER A 32 160.07 36.92 201.96
CA SER A 32 158.98 36.57 201.01
C SER A 32 158.92 37.40 199.71
N ARG A 33 159.75 38.44 199.55
CA ARG A 33 159.46 39.57 198.64
C ARG A 33 160.07 39.52 197.24
N LEU A 34 160.73 38.41 196.88
CA LEU A 34 161.33 38.23 195.55
C LEU A 34 160.44 37.41 194.59
N GLN A 35 159.74 36.39 195.09
CA GLN A 35 159.02 35.42 194.25
C GLN A 35 157.83 36.03 193.49
N GLU A 36 157.01 36.87 194.14
CA GLU A 36 155.82 37.50 193.52
C GLU A 36 156.14 38.31 192.25
N LYS A 37 157.36 38.85 192.13
CA LYS A 37 157.76 39.70 191.00
C LYS A 37 158.12 38.89 189.74
N GLU A 38 158.59 37.66 189.91
CA GLU A 38 158.84 36.72 188.80
C GLU A 38 157.51 36.25 188.17
N GLU A 39 156.52 35.95 189.02
CA GLU A 39 155.22 35.40 188.60
C GLU A 39 154.40 36.40 187.76
N LEU A 40 154.34 37.67 188.17
CA LEU A 40 153.67 38.74 187.43
C LEU A 40 154.26 38.96 186.02
N ARG A 41 155.55 38.64 185.82
CA ARG A 41 156.19 38.73 184.50
C ARG A 41 155.73 37.59 183.58
N GLN A 42 155.79 36.34 184.04
CA GLN A 42 155.28 35.19 183.27
C GLN A 42 153.81 35.34 182.88
N LEU A 43 153.00 35.94 183.74
CA LEU A 43 151.57 36.14 183.49
C LEU A 43 151.33 37.18 182.37
N ASN A 44 152.12 38.26 182.33
CA ASN A 44 152.10 39.23 181.24
C ASN A 44 152.60 38.65 179.90
N ASP A 45 153.70 37.89 179.92
CA ASP A 45 154.25 37.27 178.71
C ASP A 45 153.24 36.27 178.08
N ARG A 46 152.49 35.53 178.92
CA ARG A 46 151.35 34.69 178.47
C ARG A 46 150.20 35.52 177.89
N LEU A 47 149.89 36.68 178.46
CA LEU A 47 148.85 37.59 177.97
C LEU A 47 149.21 38.17 176.60
N ALA A 48 150.47 38.57 176.39
CA ALA A 48 150.97 39.02 175.09
C ALA A 48 150.84 37.94 174.01
N ALA A 49 151.30 36.72 174.30
CA ALA A 49 151.15 35.58 173.39
C ALA A 49 149.67 35.24 173.07
N TYR A 50 148.75 35.44 174.02
CA TYR A 50 147.31 35.27 173.79
C TYR A 50 146.73 36.39 172.90
N ILE A 51 147.15 37.64 173.08
CA ILE A 51 146.74 38.77 172.23
C ILE A 51 147.24 38.60 170.79
N GLU A 52 148.47 38.12 170.61
CA GLU A 52 148.99 37.76 169.28
C GLU A 52 148.20 36.61 168.64
N ARG A 53 147.85 35.58 169.44
CA ARG A 53 147.00 34.47 168.99
C ARG A 53 145.60 34.95 168.55
N VAL A 54 144.99 35.87 169.28
CA VAL A 54 143.70 36.48 168.92
C VAL A 54 143.82 37.30 167.64
N ARG A 55 144.84 38.16 167.51
CA ARG A 55 145.07 38.95 166.29
C ARG A 55 145.30 38.07 165.05
N ALA A 56 146.03 36.96 165.20
CA ALA A 56 146.19 35.98 164.13
C ALA A 56 144.84 35.35 163.73
N LEU A 57 144.02 34.94 164.70
CA LEU A 57 142.68 34.41 164.45
C LEU A 57 141.70 35.44 163.87
N GLU A 58 141.84 36.73 164.20
CA GLU A 58 141.08 37.82 163.59
C GLU A 58 141.52 38.07 162.13
N ALA A 59 142.82 38.01 161.84
CA ALA A 59 143.35 38.07 160.49
C ALA A 59 142.86 36.87 159.65
N ASP A 60 143.04 35.64 160.14
CA ASP A 60 142.55 34.40 159.51
C ASP A 60 141.04 34.46 159.26
N LYS A 61 140.25 34.94 160.24
CA LYS A 61 138.81 35.15 160.10
C LYS A 61 138.48 36.15 158.99
N SER A 62 139.20 37.26 158.89
CA SER A 62 138.96 38.24 157.82
C SER A 62 139.30 37.70 156.43
N VAL A 63 140.38 36.91 156.29
CA VAL A 63 140.72 36.21 155.04
C VAL A 63 139.69 35.13 154.69
N LEU A 64 139.20 34.39 155.68
CA LEU A 64 138.12 33.40 155.47
C LEU A 64 136.79 34.07 155.10
N GLN A 65 136.46 35.23 155.69
CA GLN A 65 135.30 36.03 155.30
C GLN A 65 135.44 36.58 153.88
N GLN A 66 136.63 37.07 153.48
CA GLN A 66 136.87 37.50 152.10
C GLN A 66 136.74 36.34 151.12
N ARG A 67 137.36 35.18 151.39
CA ARG A 67 137.23 33.98 150.55
C ARG A 67 135.80 33.46 150.45
N LEU A 68 135.03 33.53 151.54
CA LEU A 68 133.61 33.17 151.54
C LEU A 68 132.81 34.13 150.65
N ASN A 69 133.04 35.44 150.76
CA ASN A 69 132.39 36.44 149.92
C ASN A 69 132.80 36.29 148.43
N GLU A 70 134.06 35.96 148.15
CA GLU A 70 134.57 35.70 146.80
C GLU A 70 133.97 34.44 146.19
N GLN A 71 133.82 33.36 146.97
CA GLN A 71 133.13 32.15 146.52
C GLN A 71 131.63 32.36 146.34
N GLN A 72 130.96 33.05 147.27
CA GLN A 72 129.53 33.41 147.14
C GLN A 72 129.30 34.26 145.89
N ALA A 73 130.06 35.34 145.71
CA ALA A 73 130.00 36.16 144.50
C ALA A 73 130.49 35.40 143.24
N GLY A 74 131.26 34.32 143.38
CA GLY A 74 131.57 33.38 142.29
C GLY A 74 130.32 32.60 141.89
N SER A 75 129.75 31.86 142.82
CA SER A 75 128.52 31.08 142.63
C SER A 75 127.33 31.93 142.18
N ASP A 76 127.14 33.14 142.71
CA ASP A 76 126.08 34.06 142.27
C ASP A 76 126.27 34.51 140.81
N ARG A 77 127.51 34.72 140.37
CA ARG A 77 127.82 35.00 138.95
C ARG A 77 127.62 33.77 138.09
N GLU A 78 128.00 32.59 138.55
CA GLU A 78 127.80 31.32 137.81
C GLU A 78 126.31 30.99 137.68
N LEU A 79 125.53 31.10 138.76
CA LEU A 79 124.08 30.98 138.76
C LEU A 79 123.41 32.05 137.89
N GLY A 80 123.91 33.29 137.91
CA GLY A 80 123.48 34.34 137.00
C GLY A 80 123.76 34.02 135.53
N CYS A 81 124.94 33.49 135.20
CA CYS A 81 125.30 33.05 133.85
C CYS A 81 124.47 31.85 133.38
N LEU A 82 124.25 30.86 134.25
CA LEU A 82 123.40 29.71 133.96
C LEU A 82 121.94 30.13 133.77
N ARG A 83 121.44 31.03 134.62
CA ARG A 83 120.09 31.61 134.48
C ARG A 83 119.95 32.35 133.14
N LEU A 84 120.90 33.20 132.76
CA LEU A 84 120.86 33.91 131.47
C LEU A 84 120.91 32.95 130.27
N ARG A 85 121.65 31.83 130.36
CA ARG A 85 121.63 30.77 129.33
C ARG A 85 120.26 30.10 129.25
N TYR A 86 119.68 29.68 130.37
CA TYR A 86 118.34 29.09 130.37
C TYR A 86 117.24 30.08 129.95
N GLU A 87 117.35 31.37 130.30
CA GLU A 87 116.42 32.41 129.83
C GLU A 87 116.56 32.65 128.32
N ALA A 88 117.76 32.54 127.75
CA ALA A 88 117.99 32.58 126.30
C ALA A 88 117.44 31.31 125.60
N GLU A 89 117.78 30.12 126.09
CA GLU A 89 117.28 28.83 125.57
C GLU A 89 115.75 28.75 125.60
N LEU A 90 115.11 29.25 126.67
CA LEU A 90 113.65 29.37 126.75
C LEU A 90 113.08 30.41 125.79
N ALA A 91 113.82 31.47 125.46
CA ALA A 91 113.41 32.47 124.46
C ALA A 91 113.57 31.96 123.02
N ASP A 92 114.62 31.17 122.73
CA ASP A 92 114.82 30.48 121.46
C ASP A 92 113.75 29.40 121.26
N ALA A 93 113.48 28.57 122.28
CA ALA A 93 112.45 27.54 122.24
C ALA A 93 111.03 28.13 122.07
N ARG A 94 110.74 29.29 122.67
CA ARG A 94 109.47 30.02 122.43
C ARG A 94 109.36 30.52 121.01
N ARG A 95 110.40 31.19 120.47
CA ARG A 95 110.42 31.63 119.07
C ARG A 95 110.21 30.46 118.11
N ALA A 96 110.91 29.34 118.29
CA ALA A 96 110.70 28.14 117.48
C ALA A 96 109.27 27.57 117.58
N LEU A 97 108.63 27.63 118.75
CA LEU A 97 107.22 27.23 118.90
C LEU A 97 106.24 28.20 118.23
N ASP A 98 106.52 29.50 118.29
CA ASP A 98 105.72 30.54 117.62
C ASP A 98 105.87 30.45 116.09
N ASP A 99 107.09 30.25 115.58
CA ASP A 99 107.40 30.04 114.17
C ASP A 99 106.68 28.77 113.64
N ILE A 100 106.79 27.64 114.34
CA ILE A 100 106.07 26.39 114.01
C ILE A 100 104.54 26.59 114.10
N ALA A 101 104.04 27.42 115.01
CA ALA A 101 102.61 27.73 115.10
C ALA A 101 102.13 28.57 113.90
N ILE A 102 102.97 29.49 113.41
CA ILE A 102 102.73 30.29 112.20
C ILE A 102 102.77 29.39 110.95
N GLU A 103 103.80 28.55 110.78
CA GLU A 103 103.91 27.58 109.68
C GLU A 103 102.72 26.61 109.65
N ARG A 104 102.31 26.09 110.82
CA ARG A 104 101.12 25.25 110.91
C ARG A 104 99.85 26.01 110.54
N ALA A 105 99.76 27.30 110.87
CA ALA A 105 98.60 28.14 110.51
C ALA A 105 98.56 28.46 109.00
N THR A 106 99.70 28.76 108.36
CA THR A 106 99.76 28.98 106.91
C THR A 106 99.43 27.70 106.14
N LEU A 107 100.03 26.57 106.51
CA LEU A 107 99.73 25.26 105.93
C LEU A 107 98.26 24.85 106.13
N GLN A 108 97.65 25.15 107.29
CA GLN A 108 96.23 24.89 107.54
C GLN A 108 95.32 25.75 106.62
N VAL A 109 95.71 27.00 106.32
CA VAL A 109 95.01 27.88 105.38
C VAL A 109 95.19 27.41 103.93
N GLU A 110 96.39 26.94 103.56
CA GLU A 110 96.66 26.39 102.23
C GLU A 110 95.93 25.08 101.97
N LEU A 111 95.91 24.17 102.96
CA LEU A 111 95.07 22.97 102.95
C LEU A 111 93.57 23.33 102.79
N GLY A 112 93.12 24.40 103.43
CA GLY A 112 91.78 24.96 103.27
C GLY A 112 91.49 25.38 101.82
N LYS A 113 92.34 26.25 101.26
CA LYS A 113 92.25 26.74 99.87
C LYS A 113 92.25 25.59 98.85
N ILE A 114 93.23 24.70 98.92
CA ILE A 114 93.35 23.55 98.01
C ILE A 114 92.13 22.62 98.15
N GLY A 115 91.62 22.44 99.37
CA GLY A 115 90.38 21.69 99.62
C GLY A 115 89.14 22.37 99.02
N GLU A 116 89.06 23.69 99.00
CA GLU A 116 87.98 24.45 98.35
C GLU A 116 88.10 24.41 96.82
N GLU A 117 89.30 24.62 96.27
CA GLU A 117 89.59 24.49 94.84
C GLU A 117 89.26 23.09 94.33
N HIS A 118 89.66 22.03 95.05
CA HIS A 118 89.31 20.65 94.72
C HIS A 118 87.79 20.42 94.72
N ARG A 119 87.05 20.93 95.72
CA ARG A 119 85.58 20.85 95.74
C ARG A 119 84.95 21.59 94.55
N GLN A 120 85.44 22.79 94.22
CA GLN A 120 84.96 23.56 93.07
C GLN A 120 85.23 22.85 91.74
N LEU A 121 86.43 22.30 91.56
CA LEU A 121 86.80 21.50 90.39
C LEU A 121 85.99 20.21 90.29
N HIS A 122 85.77 19.50 91.39
CA HIS A 122 84.92 18.30 91.42
C HIS A 122 83.46 18.61 91.04
N VAL A 123 82.88 19.70 91.55
CA VAL A 123 81.53 20.13 91.17
C VAL A 123 81.47 20.57 89.70
N ARG A 124 82.53 21.22 89.19
CA ARG A 124 82.65 21.59 87.77
C ARG A 124 82.78 20.36 86.87
N ASN A 125 83.57 19.37 87.27
CA ASN A 125 83.77 18.14 86.52
C ASN A 125 82.51 17.28 86.49
N SER A 126 81.87 17.06 87.65
CA SER A 126 80.60 16.35 87.74
C SER A 126 79.50 16.97 86.86
N LYS A 127 79.42 18.31 86.80
CA LYS A 127 78.53 19.02 85.85
C LYS A 127 78.89 18.74 84.39
N LYS A 128 80.19 18.68 84.05
CA LYS A 128 80.65 18.37 82.68
C LYS A 128 80.46 16.91 82.30
N GLU A 129 80.50 15.98 83.26
CA GLU A 129 80.12 14.58 83.07
C GLU A 129 78.62 14.45 82.81
N THR A 130 77.77 15.20 83.54
CA THR A 130 76.32 15.24 83.23
C THR A 130 76.03 15.90 81.87
N ASP A 131 76.70 17.00 81.53
CA ASP A 131 76.57 17.65 80.22
C ASP A 131 76.97 16.69 79.08
N LEU A 132 78.09 15.96 79.25
CA LEU A 132 78.59 15.00 78.28
C LEU A 132 77.65 13.80 78.12
N ASN A 133 77.11 13.27 79.21
CA ASN A 133 76.15 12.16 79.16
C ASN A 133 74.84 12.56 78.45
N LEU A 134 74.35 13.79 78.70
CA LEU A 134 73.19 14.34 77.98
C LEU A 134 73.49 14.56 76.49
N ALA A 135 74.68 15.06 76.15
CA ALA A 135 75.12 15.21 74.76
C ALA A 135 75.22 13.86 74.04
N GLN A 136 75.80 12.84 74.69
CA GLN A 136 75.88 11.48 74.14
C GLN A 136 74.50 10.84 73.97
N ALA A 137 73.56 11.04 74.90
CA ALA A 137 72.18 10.58 74.75
C ALA A 137 71.54 11.20 73.49
N ARG A 138 71.63 12.53 73.37
CA ARG A 138 71.11 13.25 72.20
C ARG A 138 71.75 12.82 70.87
N VAL A 139 73.03 12.45 70.86
CA VAL A 139 73.68 11.87 69.66
C VAL A 139 73.03 10.54 69.30
N ARG A 140 72.89 9.60 70.26
CA ARG A 140 72.23 8.31 70.03
C ARG A 140 70.77 8.47 69.56
N ASP A 141 70.04 9.44 70.11
CA ASP A 141 68.66 9.75 69.69
C ASP A 141 68.59 10.29 68.26
N LEU A 142 69.58 11.08 67.83
CA LEU A 142 69.69 11.61 66.47
C LEU A 142 70.15 10.53 65.48
N ASP A 143 71.10 9.68 65.88
CA ASP A 143 71.54 8.52 65.08
C ASP A 143 70.36 7.56 64.86
N ALA A 144 69.56 7.28 65.89
CA ALA A 144 68.36 6.45 65.77
C ALA A 144 67.31 7.07 64.83
N GLN A 145 67.10 8.39 64.89
CA GLN A 145 66.23 9.12 63.95
C GLN A 145 66.76 9.11 62.52
N LEU A 146 68.07 9.23 62.32
CA LEU A 146 68.71 9.14 61.00
C LEU A 146 68.52 7.76 60.39
N ASN A 147 68.88 6.69 61.12
CA ASN A 147 68.69 5.30 60.68
C ASN A 147 67.22 5.00 60.34
N ALA A 148 66.26 5.51 61.12
CA ALA A 148 64.83 5.38 60.82
C ALA A 148 64.44 6.10 59.51
N LYS A 149 64.96 7.31 59.26
CA LYS A 149 64.68 8.06 58.02
C LYS A 149 65.39 7.49 56.80
N GLU A 150 66.55 6.87 56.97
CA GLU A 150 67.23 6.12 55.91
C GLU A 150 66.44 4.85 55.56
N ALA A 151 65.84 4.16 56.55
CA ALA A 151 64.94 3.04 56.31
C ALA A 151 63.64 3.47 55.59
N ASP A 152 62.97 4.53 56.05
CA ASP A 152 61.78 5.10 55.39
C ASP A 152 62.08 5.49 53.92
N LEU A 153 63.26 6.04 53.66
CA LEU A 153 63.70 6.41 52.31
C LEU A 153 64.01 5.18 51.45
N ALA A 154 64.59 4.13 52.04
CA ALA A 154 64.85 2.88 51.35
C ALA A 154 63.57 2.14 50.95
N THR A 155 62.54 2.13 51.80
CA THR A 155 61.22 1.55 51.46
C THR A 155 60.52 2.39 50.39
N ALA A 156 60.47 3.72 50.53
CA ALA A 156 59.86 4.60 49.53
C ALA A 156 60.55 4.51 48.15
N LEU A 157 61.88 4.37 48.10
CA LEU A 157 62.60 4.13 46.85
C LEU A 157 62.31 2.74 46.24
N ASN A 158 62.03 1.73 47.06
CA ASN A 158 61.63 0.42 46.57
C ASN A 158 60.19 0.43 46.03
N GLU A 159 59.27 1.07 46.74
CA GLU A 159 57.87 1.28 46.32
C GLU A 159 57.78 2.06 45.00
N ASN A 160 58.60 3.11 44.85
CA ASN A 160 58.68 3.85 43.59
C ASN A 160 59.18 2.97 42.44
N ARG A 161 60.18 2.12 42.66
CA ARG A 161 60.66 1.14 41.65
C ARG A 161 59.61 0.10 41.27
N THR A 162 58.78 -0.36 42.21
CA THR A 162 57.66 -1.27 41.89
C THR A 162 56.58 -0.56 41.08
N LEU A 163 56.22 0.67 41.45
CA LEU A 163 55.27 1.49 40.68
C LEU A 163 55.83 1.83 39.27
N GLU A 164 57.13 2.06 39.13
CA GLU A 164 57.79 2.23 37.82
C GLU A 164 57.77 0.94 36.97
N ASN A 165 57.80 -0.25 37.59
CA ASN A 165 57.62 -1.53 36.88
C ASN A 165 56.16 -1.68 36.41
N GLU A 166 55.19 -1.51 37.32
CA GLU A 166 53.76 -1.57 37.01
C GLU A 166 53.36 -0.56 35.91
N LEU A 167 53.88 0.67 35.98
CA LEU A 167 53.67 1.70 34.96
C LEU A 167 54.38 1.43 33.63
N ARG A 168 55.35 0.51 33.58
CA ARG A 168 55.92 -0.01 32.32
C ARG A 168 55.06 -1.16 31.78
N GLU A 169 54.74 -2.14 32.62
CA GLU A 169 53.90 -3.28 32.24
C GLU A 169 52.51 -2.83 31.74
N LEU A 170 51.88 -1.83 32.37
CA LEU A 170 50.63 -1.24 31.91
C LEU A 170 50.77 -0.50 30.57
N LYS A 171 51.92 0.14 30.29
CA LYS A 171 52.19 0.77 28.98
C LYS A 171 52.37 -0.29 27.90
N ASP A 172 53.10 -1.37 28.19
CA ASP A 172 53.33 -2.46 27.25
C ASP A 172 52.03 -3.23 26.96
N GLN A 173 51.18 -3.43 27.97
CA GLN A 173 49.80 -3.92 27.79
C GLN A 173 49.00 -2.99 26.87
N VAL A 174 48.97 -1.67 27.14
CA VAL A 174 48.28 -0.69 26.28
C VAL A 174 48.82 -0.68 24.85
N LEU A 175 50.14 -0.83 24.65
CA LEU A 175 50.73 -0.96 23.31
C LEU A 175 50.27 -2.26 22.62
N SER A 176 50.25 -3.40 23.32
CA SER A 176 49.77 -4.67 22.75
C SER A 176 48.27 -4.65 22.40
N LEU A 177 47.45 -3.95 23.19
CA LEU A 177 46.03 -3.74 22.93
C LEU A 177 45.81 -2.79 21.75
N ASN A 178 46.62 -1.73 21.63
CA ASN A 178 46.57 -0.84 20.46
C ASN A 178 47.01 -1.54 19.16
N LEU A 179 48.03 -2.41 19.21
CA LEU A 179 48.46 -3.20 18.05
C LEU A 179 47.38 -4.19 17.61
N SER A 180 46.81 -4.96 18.53
CA SER A 180 45.71 -5.91 18.23
C SER A 180 44.41 -5.22 17.80
N LEU A 181 44.11 -4.02 18.33
CA LEU A 181 43.04 -3.16 17.83
C LEU A 181 43.31 -2.67 16.40
N GLU A 182 44.54 -2.30 16.07
CA GLU A 182 44.91 -1.84 14.73
C GLU A 182 44.93 -3.00 13.71
N ASP A 183 45.35 -4.19 14.13
CA ASP A 183 45.28 -5.38 13.28
C ASP A 183 43.83 -5.87 13.08
N THR A 184 42.98 -5.85 14.10
CA THR A 184 41.55 -6.17 13.94
C THR A 184 40.83 -5.14 13.06
N LYS A 185 41.20 -3.85 13.10
CA LYS A 185 40.78 -2.87 12.09
C LYS A 185 41.21 -3.27 10.68
N LYS A 186 42.48 -3.63 10.44
CA LYS A 186 42.96 -4.06 9.11
C LYS A 186 42.17 -5.26 8.59
N HIS A 187 41.91 -6.26 9.45
CA HIS A 187 41.08 -7.40 9.10
C HIS A 187 39.65 -6.96 8.71
N LEU A 188 39.01 -6.09 9.50
CA LEU A 188 37.69 -5.53 9.18
C LEU A 188 37.67 -4.77 7.85
N HIS A 189 38.70 -3.97 7.53
CA HIS A 189 38.80 -3.30 6.23
C HIS A 189 38.99 -4.29 5.08
N SER A 190 39.75 -5.38 5.29
CA SER A 190 39.93 -6.42 4.26
C SER A 190 38.65 -7.24 4.02
N GLU A 191 37.86 -7.53 5.07
CA GLU A 191 36.55 -8.18 4.93
C GLU A 191 35.49 -7.23 4.34
N MET A 192 35.55 -5.94 4.65
CA MET A 192 34.70 -4.93 4.01
C MET A 192 34.99 -4.84 2.50
N LEU A 193 36.27 -4.89 2.10
CA LEU A 193 36.66 -4.93 0.69
C LEU A 193 36.17 -6.23 0.02
N ARG A 194 36.44 -7.40 0.62
CA ARG A 194 35.96 -8.71 0.14
C ARG A 194 34.43 -8.75 -0.02
N ARG A 195 33.69 -8.17 0.93
CA ARG A 195 32.22 -8.04 0.84
C ARG A 195 31.81 -7.18 -0.36
N VAL A 196 32.42 -6.01 -0.55
CA VAL A 196 32.10 -5.13 -1.68
C VAL A 196 32.44 -5.80 -3.02
N ASP A 197 33.58 -6.50 -3.10
CA ASP A 197 33.97 -7.27 -4.28
C ASP A 197 32.94 -8.38 -4.57
N LEU A 198 32.52 -9.15 -3.57
CA LEU A 198 31.49 -10.18 -3.72
C LEU A 198 30.12 -9.61 -4.10
N GLU A 199 29.71 -8.48 -3.51
CA GLU A 199 28.48 -7.77 -3.90
C GLU A 199 28.52 -7.28 -5.35
N ASN A 200 29.70 -6.89 -5.85
CA ASN A 200 29.86 -6.51 -7.25
C ASN A 200 29.80 -7.73 -8.18
N HIS A 201 30.48 -8.84 -7.84
CA HIS A 201 30.35 -10.09 -8.59
C HIS A 201 28.90 -10.61 -8.61
N MET A 202 28.16 -10.50 -7.50
CA MET A 202 26.75 -10.85 -7.44
C MET A 202 25.88 -9.97 -8.36
N LYS A 203 26.16 -8.66 -8.46
CA LYS A 203 25.47 -7.76 -9.40
C LYS A 203 25.78 -8.15 -10.86
N THR A 204 27.04 -8.40 -11.20
CA THR A 204 27.42 -8.85 -12.55
C THR A 204 26.73 -10.15 -12.92
N LEU A 205 26.74 -11.16 -12.04
CA LEU A 205 26.01 -12.42 -12.25
C LEU A 205 24.48 -12.21 -12.34
N GLN A 206 23.91 -11.27 -11.57
CA GLN A 206 22.50 -10.93 -11.67
C GLN A 206 22.16 -10.25 -13.00
N GLU A 207 23.02 -9.33 -13.48
CA GLU A 207 22.90 -8.68 -14.77
C GLU A 207 23.01 -9.70 -15.92
N GLU A 208 24.02 -10.58 -15.90
CA GLU A 208 24.17 -11.71 -16.82
C GLU A 208 22.93 -12.62 -16.83
N MET A 209 22.40 -13.00 -15.66
CA MET A 209 21.18 -13.81 -15.57
C MET A 209 19.94 -13.07 -16.10
N THR A 210 19.84 -11.74 -15.95
CA THR A 210 18.74 -10.98 -16.59
C THR A 210 18.93 -10.83 -18.09
N PHE A 211 20.17 -10.75 -18.58
CA PHE A 211 20.48 -10.73 -20.01
C PHE A 211 20.14 -12.08 -20.66
N GLN A 212 20.56 -13.19 -20.07
CA GLN A 212 20.22 -14.55 -20.53
C GLN A 212 18.71 -14.79 -20.53
N LYS A 213 17.98 -14.34 -19.49
CA LYS A 213 16.51 -14.41 -19.47
C LYS A 213 15.88 -13.63 -20.63
N ARG A 214 16.29 -12.38 -20.86
CA ARG A 214 15.79 -11.56 -21.99
C ARG A 214 16.08 -12.22 -23.33
N LEU A 215 17.30 -12.73 -23.52
CA LEU A 215 17.70 -13.45 -24.73
C LEU A 215 16.79 -14.66 -24.98
N HIS A 216 16.60 -15.52 -23.99
CA HIS A 216 15.71 -16.68 -24.11
C HIS A 216 14.22 -16.30 -24.25
N GLU A 217 13.76 -15.22 -23.61
CA GLU A 217 12.42 -14.68 -23.84
C GLU A 217 12.25 -14.18 -25.27
N ASP A 218 13.26 -13.55 -25.87
CA ASP A 218 13.21 -13.05 -27.24
C ASP A 218 13.35 -14.19 -28.27
N GLU A 219 14.21 -15.18 -28.04
CA GLU A 219 14.25 -16.46 -28.78
C GLU A 219 12.88 -17.18 -28.73
N LEU A 220 12.22 -17.19 -27.57
CA LEU A 220 10.87 -17.74 -27.39
C LEU A 220 9.80 -16.88 -28.10
N LYS A 221 9.95 -15.56 -28.19
CA LYS A 221 9.06 -14.69 -28.96
C LYS A 221 9.25 -14.91 -30.47
N GLU A 222 10.49 -15.09 -30.95
CA GLU A 222 10.76 -15.34 -32.37
C GLU A 222 10.30 -16.72 -32.81
N THR A 223 10.57 -17.77 -32.03
CA THR A 223 10.05 -19.12 -32.31
C THR A 223 8.52 -19.16 -32.25
N LYS A 224 7.88 -18.46 -31.29
CA LYS A 224 6.41 -18.28 -31.27
C LYS A 224 5.90 -17.60 -32.54
N ARG A 225 6.43 -16.42 -32.92
CA ARG A 225 6.05 -15.72 -34.17
C ARG A 225 6.22 -16.60 -35.41
N ALA A 226 7.28 -17.40 -35.49
CA ALA A 226 7.51 -18.32 -36.60
C ALA A 226 6.48 -19.47 -36.62
N HIS A 227 6.06 -19.97 -35.45
CA HIS A 227 4.98 -20.94 -35.34
C HIS A 227 3.60 -20.32 -35.64
N GLU A 228 3.32 -19.12 -35.15
CA GLU A 228 2.10 -18.34 -35.41
C GLU A 228 1.96 -18.01 -36.90
N SER A 229 3.01 -17.54 -37.58
CA SER A 229 3.04 -17.34 -39.03
C SER A 229 2.73 -18.63 -39.78
N ARG A 230 3.36 -19.74 -39.38
CA ARG A 230 3.13 -21.05 -40.01
C ARG A 230 1.71 -21.59 -39.77
N ILE A 231 1.09 -21.28 -38.63
CA ILE A 231 -0.31 -21.60 -38.35
C ILE A 231 -1.22 -20.74 -39.24
N ALA A 232 -1.00 -19.43 -39.29
CA ALA A 232 -1.75 -18.50 -40.14
C ALA A 232 -1.62 -18.82 -41.64
N GLU A 233 -0.46 -19.30 -42.12
CA GLU A 233 -0.27 -19.81 -43.48
C GLU A 233 -1.12 -21.05 -43.76
N VAL A 234 -1.21 -21.98 -42.81
CA VAL A 234 -2.02 -23.21 -42.91
C VAL A 234 -3.51 -22.89 -42.79
N GLU A 235 -3.90 -21.93 -41.96
CA GLU A 235 -5.28 -21.46 -41.79
C GLU A 235 -5.74 -20.68 -43.02
N SER A 236 -4.93 -19.75 -43.53
CA SER A 236 -5.15 -19.10 -44.82
C SER A 236 -5.23 -20.10 -45.97
N GLY A 237 -4.39 -21.16 -45.94
CA GLY A 237 -4.44 -22.26 -46.90
C GLY A 237 -5.77 -23.01 -46.86
N ARG A 238 -6.20 -23.44 -45.67
CA ARG A 238 -7.49 -24.09 -45.43
C ARG A 238 -8.66 -23.19 -45.80
N GLN A 239 -8.62 -21.91 -45.44
CA GLN A 239 -9.66 -20.94 -45.77
C GLN A 239 -9.80 -20.79 -47.28
N ARG A 240 -8.70 -20.56 -48.02
CA ARG A 240 -8.72 -20.52 -49.49
C ARG A 240 -9.20 -21.83 -50.12
N GLU A 241 -8.87 -22.98 -49.52
CA GLU A 241 -9.42 -24.27 -49.93
C GLU A 241 -10.93 -24.38 -49.67
N PHE A 242 -11.45 -23.90 -48.55
CA PHE A 242 -12.87 -23.90 -48.24
C PHE A 242 -13.64 -22.91 -49.12
N GLU A 243 -13.12 -21.71 -49.33
CA GLU A 243 -13.65 -20.69 -50.24
C GLU A 243 -13.71 -21.22 -51.68
N SER A 244 -12.65 -21.87 -52.17
CA SER A 244 -12.63 -22.50 -53.50
C SER A 244 -13.64 -23.64 -53.60
N LYS A 245 -13.70 -24.55 -52.62
CA LYS A 245 -14.67 -25.66 -52.63
C LYS A 245 -16.12 -25.16 -52.56
N LEU A 246 -16.35 -24.06 -51.83
CA LEU A 246 -17.65 -23.40 -51.75
C LEU A 246 -17.99 -22.66 -53.05
N SER A 247 -17.05 -21.96 -53.68
CA SER A 247 -17.27 -21.31 -54.98
C SER A 247 -17.54 -22.33 -56.07
N ASP A 248 -16.81 -23.45 -56.09
CA ASP A 248 -17.00 -24.53 -57.05
C ASP A 248 -18.36 -25.22 -56.86
N ALA A 249 -18.78 -25.45 -55.61
CA ALA A 249 -20.11 -25.99 -55.30
C ALA A 249 -21.24 -25.02 -55.68
N LEU A 250 -21.09 -23.73 -55.39
CA LEU A 250 -22.06 -22.68 -55.78
C LEU A 250 -22.10 -22.49 -57.30
N GLN A 251 -20.97 -22.56 -58.00
CA GLN A 251 -20.92 -22.53 -59.46
C GLN A 251 -21.53 -23.80 -60.07
N GLY A 252 -21.30 -24.96 -59.47
CA GLY A 252 -21.95 -26.22 -59.83
C GLY A 252 -23.47 -26.15 -59.71
N LEU A 253 -23.99 -25.63 -58.60
CA LEU A 253 -25.43 -25.40 -58.40
C LEU A 253 -26.00 -24.38 -59.39
N ARG A 254 -25.32 -23.26 -59.62
CA ARG A 254 -25.72 -22.28 -60.66
C ARG A 254 -25.79 -22.92 -62.04
N LYS A 255 -24.76 -23.68 -62.43
CA LYS A 255 -24.70 -24.40 -63.71
C LYS A 255 -25.81 -25.45 -63.84
N GLN A 256 -26.12 -26.19 -62.77
CA GLN A 256 -27.25 -27.12 -62.75
C GLN A 256 -28.60 -26.41 -62.92
N HIS A 257 -28.80 -25.24 -62.31
CA HIS A 257 -30.00 -24.44 -62.51
C HIS A 257 -30.06 -23.80 -63.91
N GLU A 258 -28.94 -23.36 -64.47
CA GLU A 258 -28.85 -22.89 -65.86
C GLU A 258 -29.16 -24.02 -66.85
N GLU A 259 -28.64 -25.23 -66.62
CA GLU A 259 -28.96 -26.44 -67.39
C GLU A 259 -30.43 -26.85 -67.27
N GLN A 260 -31.04 -26.74 -66.09
CA GLN A 260 -32.48 -26.94 -65.88
C GLN A 260 -33.31 -25.90 -66.64
N ILE A 261 -32.95 -24.62 -66.56
CA ILE A 261 -33.64 -23.51 -67.24
C ILE A 261 -33.51 -23.66 -68.76
N GLN A 262 -32.33 -24.00 -69.28
CA GLN A 262 -32.10 -24.26 -70.70
C GLN A 262 -32.83 -25.53 -71.15
N GLY A 263 -32.88 -26.59 -70.33
CA GLY A 263 -33.67 -27.79 -70.60
C GLY A 263 -35.17 -27.49 -70.72
N TYR A 264 -35.75 -26.79 -69.75
CA TYR A 264 -37.14 -26.32 -69.81
C TYR A 264 -37.40 -25.39 -71.00
N LYS A 265 -36.46 -24.50 -71.33
CA LYS A 265 -36.55 -23.63 -72.50
C LYS A 265 -36.57 -24.45 -73.79
N GLU A 266 -35.70 -25.44 -73.94
CA GLU A 266 -35.69 -26.33 -75.11
C GLU A 266 -36.95 -27.21 -75.19
N GLU A 267 -37.49 -27.69 -74.07
CA GLU A 267 -38.79 -28.39 -74.03
C GLU A 267 -39.94 -27.47 -74.45
N MET A 268 -39.92 -26.21 -74.01
CA MET A 268 -40.87 -25.19 -74.48
C MET A 268 -40.68 -24.90 -75.97
N GLU A 269 -39.46 -24.72 -76.47
CA GLU A 269 -39.16 -24.52 -77.89
C GLU A 269 -39.56 -25.72 -78.76
N ARG A 270 -39.33 -26.96 -78.29
CA ARG A 270 -39.81 -28.20 -78.92
C ARG A 270 -41.34 -28.24 -78.98
N THR A 271 -42.03 -27.94 -77.88
CA THR A 271 -43.52 -27.95 -77.88
C THR A 271 -44.12 -26.76 -78.62
N PHE A 272 -43.45 -25.61 -78.72
CA PHE A 272 -43.84 -24.51 -79.60
C PHE A 272 -43.64 -24.89 -81.08
N SER A 273 -42.51 -25.50 -81.43
CA SER A 273 -42.24 -25.98 -82.79
C SER A 273 -43.25 -27.03 -83.23
N ALA A 274 -43.52 -28.05 -82.39
CA ALA A 274 -44.54 -29.06 -82.67
C ALA A 274 -45.97 -28.48 -82.79
N LYS A 275 -46.30 -27.42 -82.02
CA LYS A 275 -47.56 -26.68 -82.17
C LYS A 275 -47.60 -25.88 -83.48
N MET A 276 -46.49 -25.28 -83.89
CA MET A 276 -46.38 -24.55 -85.17
C MET A 276 -46.46 -25.50 -86.37
N GLU A 277 -45.77 -26.65 -86.34
CA GLU A 277 -45.86 -27.69 -87.37
C GLU A 277 -47.29 -28.25 -87.46
N ASN A 278 -47.94 -28.55 -86.34
CA ASN A 278 -49.32 -29.03 -86.34
C ASN A 278 -50.31 -27.95 -86.84
N ALA A 279 -50.07 -26.67 -86.51
CA ALA A 279 -50.83 -25.55 -87.07
C ALA A 279 -50.59 -25.38 -88.58
N GLN A 280 -49.35 -25.56 -89.06
CA GLN A 280 -49.00 -25.54 -90.48
C GLN A 280 -49.62 -26.72 -91.23
N LEU A 281 -49.59 -27.93 -90.69
CA LEU A 281 -50.26 -29.12 -91.26
C LEU A 281 -51.78 -28.95 -91.29
N THR A 282 -52.36 -28.32 -90.27
CA THR A 282 -53.79 -27.98 -90.26
C THR A 282 -54.12 -26.90 -91.28
N ALA A 283 -53.26 -25.90 -91.46
CA ALA A 283 -53.41 -24.88 -92.50
C ALA A 283 -53.25 -25.47 -93.91
N ALA A 284 -52.28 -26.37 -94.11
CA ALA A 284 -52.06 -27.09 -95.36
C ALA A 284 -53.30 -27.92 -95.75
N ARG A 285 -53.82 -28.73 -94.82
CA ARG A 285 -55.10 -29.45 -95.00
C ARG A 285 -56.26 -28.51 -95.31
N ASN A 286 -56.36 -27.37 -94.64
CA ASN A 286 -57.39 -26.37 -94.95
C ASN A 286 -57.21 -25.77 -96.36
N THR A 287 -55.98 -25.62 -96.87
CA THR A 287 -55.74 -25.23 -98.27
C THR A 287 -56.02 -26.36 -99.27
N GLU A 288 -55.76 -27.62 -98.91
CA GLU A 288 -56.13 -28.81 -99.71
C GLU A 288 -57.66 -28.91 -99.83
N PHE A 289 -58.40 -28.82 -98.72
CA PHE A 289 -59.86 -28.76 -98.73
C PHE A 289 -60.40 -27.55 -99.52
N ALA A 290 -59.77 -26.38 -99.40
CA ALA A 290 -60.15 -25.19 -100.17
C ALA A 290 -59.82 -25.31 -101.67
N ASN A 291 -58.91 -26.20 -102.07
CA ASN A 291 -58.62 -26.49 -103.47
C ASN A 291 -59.57 -27.56 -104.03
N ALA A 292 -59.85 -28.64 -103.28
CA ALA A 292 -60.88 -29.61 -103.64
C ALA A 292 -62.25 -28.94 -103.85
N ALA A 293 -62.65 -28.02 -102.95
CA ALA A 293 -63.88 -27.24 -103.10
C ALA A 293 -63.87 -26.27 -104.31
N ARG A 294 -62.69 -25.86 -104.83
CA ARG A 294 -62.57 -25.12 -106.09
C ARG A 294 -62.66 -26.04 -107.30
N GLU A 295 -62.15 -27.25 -107.21
CA GLU A 295 -62.24 -28.25 -108.27
C GLU A 295 -63.70 -28.72 -108.46
N GLU A 296 -64.42 -29.02 -107.38
CA GLU A 296 -65.87 -29.24 -107.40
C GLU A 296 -66.65 -28.05 -107.98
N LEU A 297 -66.22 -26.82 -107.68
CA LEU A 297 -66.81 -25.61 -108.27
C LEU A 297 -66.54 -25.51 -109.79
N MET A 298 -65.35 -25.87 -110.26
CA MET A 298 -65.05 -25.91 -111.70
C MET A 298 -65.79 -27.04 -112.43
N GLU A 299 -66.01 -28.20 -111.80
CA GLU A 299 -66.82 -29.28 -112.38
C GLU A 299 -68.30 -28.89 -112.47
N THR A 300 -68.85 -28.26 -111.43
CA THR A 300 -70.23 -27.76 -111.45
C THR A 300 -70.41 -26.62 -112.45
N GLN A 301 -69.42 -25.72 -112.62
CA GLN A 301 -69.42 -24.71 -113.70
C GLN A 301 -69.46 -25.36 -115.10
N LYS A 302 -68.56 -26.30 -115.40
CA LYS A 302 -68.56 -27.03 -116.69
C LYS A 302 -69.89 -27.75 -116.96
N ARG A 303 -70.56 -28.25 -115.91
CA ARG A 303 -71.87 -28.88 -115.99
C ARG A 303 -73.01 -27.88 -116.24
N VAL A 304 -72.90 -26.65 -115.72
CA VAL A 304 -73.82 -25.55 -116.06
C VAL A 304 -73.64 -25.14 -117.51
N ASP A 305 -72.40 -24.94 -117.98
CA ASP A 305 -72.13 -24.51 -119.37
C ASP A 305 -72.67 -25.50 -120.42
N THR A 306 -72.52 -26.81 -120.15
CA THR A 306 -73.10 -27.86 -121.01
C THR A 306 -74.63 -27.85 -121.00
N LEU A 307 -75.28 -27.66 -119.85
CA LEU A 307 -76.74 -27.50 -119.77
C LEU A 307 -77.23 -26.22 -120.49
N VAL A 308 -76.50 -25.10 -120.38
CA VAL A 308 -76.81 -23.85 -121.09
C VAL A 308 -76.77 -24.06 -122.61
N SER A 309 -75.78 -24.80 -123.14
CA SER A 309 -75.73 -25.14 -124.57
C SER A 309 -76.95 -25.94 -125.06
N GLN A 310 -77.47 -26.84 -124.22
CA GLN A 310 -78.66 -27.66 -124.53
C GLN A 310 -79.94 -26.82 -124.50
N VAL A 311 -80.07 -25.91 -123.52
CA VAL A 311 -81.18 -24.95 -123.44
C VAL A 311 -81.24 -24.07 -124.69
N ASN A 312 -80.09 -23.55 -125.14
CA ASN A 312 -80.01 -22.75 -126.36
C ASN A 312 -80.45 -23.54 -127.62
N GLN A 313 -80.08 -24.83 -127.74
CA GLN A 313 -80.58 -25.69 -128.83
C GLN A 313 -82.11 -25.81 -128.80
N TYR A 314 -82.71 -26.15 -127.66
CA TYR A 314 -84.17 -26.28 -127.55
C TYR A 314 -84.91 -24.95 -127.78
N GLN A 315 -84.34 -23.81 -127.38
CA GLN A 315 -84.90 -22.49 -127.66
C GLN A 315 -84.97 -22.21 -129.17
N THR A 316 -83.91 -22.51 -129.95
CA THR A 316 -83.96 -22.33 -131.41
C THR A 316 -85.02 -23.20 -132.10
N GLN A 317 -85.26 -24.41 -131.58
CA GLN A 317 -86.32 -25.30 -132.08
C GLN A 317 -87.73 -24.76 -131.75
N ASN A 318 -87.93 -24.22 -130.54
CA ASN A 318 -89.22 -23.64 -130.14
C ASN A 318 -89.62 -22.45 -131.04
N VAL A 319 -88.70 -21.53 -131.31
CA VAL A 319 -88.98 -20.36 -132.18
C VAL A 319 -89.40 -20.78 -133.59
N ALA A 320 -88.83 -21.86 -134.12
CA ALA A 320 -89.20 -22.41 -135.43
C ALA A 320 -90.60 -23.08 -135.44
N LEU A 321 -91.06 -23.63 -134.31
CA LEU A 321 -92.41 -24.18 -134.19
C LEU A 321 -93.45 -23.06 -133.95
N GLU A 322 -93.10 -22.05 -133.16
CA GLU A 322 -93.97 -20.89 -132.91
C GLU A 322 -94.31 -20.09 -134.16
N SER A 323 -93.35 -19.91 -135.09
CA SER A 323 -93.62 -19.23 -136.36
C SER A 323 -94.66 -19.99 -137.19
N ARG A 324 -94.54 -21.32 -137.25
CA ARG A 324 -95.46 -22.21 -137.98
C ARG A 324 -96.86 -22.24 -137.37
N ILE A 325 -96.99 -22.07 -136.05
CA ILE A 325 -98.28 -21.93 -135.36
C ILE A 325 -98.96 -20.60 -135.73
N LYS A 326 -98.21 -19.49 -135.77
CA LYS A 326 -98.74 -18.15 -136.11
C LYS A 326 -99.30 -18.09 -137.54
N GLU A 327 -98.66 -18.77 -138.50
CA GLU A 327 -99.18 -18.89 -139.88
C GLU A 327 -100.56 -19.56 -139.93
N LEU A 328 -100.76 -20.64 -139.17
CA LEU A 328 -102.01 -21.39 -139.14
C LEU A 328 -103.13 -20.66 -138.36
N GLN A 329 -102.78 -19.90 -137.32
CA GLN A 329 -103.73 -19.08 -136.57
C GLN A 329 -104.35 -17.97 -137.43
N ASN A 330 -103.54 -17.25 -138.21
CA ASN A 330 -104.00 -16.17 -139.08
C ASN A 330 -105.05 -16.62 -140.12
N LEU A 331 -104.93 -17.86 -140.64
CA LEU A 331 -105.92 -18.44 -141.56
C LEU A 331 -107.23 -18.79 -140.84
N LEU A 332 -107.14 -19.35 -139.63
CA LEU A 332 -108.32 -19.74 -138.85
C LEU A 332 -109.17 -18.54 -138.42
N ASP A 333 -108.54 -17.43 -138.07
CA ASP A 333 -109.24 -16.23 -137.61
C ASP A 333 -109.89 -15.43 -138.76
N TYR A 334 -109.35 -15.51 -139.99
CA TYR A 334 -109.99 -14.97 -141.20
C TYR A 334 -111.37 -15.60 -141.45
N ASP A 335 -111.47 -16.93 -141.38
CA ASP A 335 -112.75 -17.64 -141.53
C ASP A 335 -113.71 -17.33 -140.37
N ARG A 336 -113.21 -17.27 -139.13
CA ARG A 336 -114.02 -16.94 -137.95
C ARG A 336 -114.69 -15.57 -138.04
N ASP A 337 -113.96 -14.56 -138.52
CA ASP A 337 -114.50 -13.21 -138.70
C ASP A 337 -115.59 -13.16 -139.77
N LEU A 338 -115.43 -13.92 -140.86
CA LEU A 338 -116.45 -14.06 -141.91
C LEU A 338 -117.73 -14.74 -141.37
N HIS A 339 -117.59 -15.69 -140.43
CA HIS A 339 -118.73 -16.32 -139.76
C HIS A 339 -119.39 -15.42 -138.72
N ARG A 340 -118.64 -14.64 -137.92
CA ARG A 340 -119.22 -13.72 -136.92
C ARG A 340 -120.09 -12.63 -137.55
N ARG A 341 -119.71 -12.08 -138.72
CA ARG A 341 -120.51 -11.06 -139.41
C ARG A 341 -121.91 -11.57 -139.80
N ARG A 342 -122.01 -12.77 -140.38
CA ARG A 342 -123.30 -13.39 -140.74
C ARG A 342 -124.19 -13.72 -139.52
N MET A 343 -123.60 -13.91 -138.33
CA MET A 343 -124.37 -14.11 -137.10
C MET A 343 -124.94 -12.80 -136.58
N ALA A 344 -124.13 -11.73 -136.52
CA ALA A 344 -124.57 -10.41 -136.06
C ALA A 344 -125.77 -9.88 -136.87
N GLU A 345 -125.75 -10.02 -138.20
CA GLU A 345 -126.86 -9.66 -139.09
C GLU A 345 -128.18 -10.38 -138.74
N LYS A 346 -128.13 -11.64 -138.28
CA LYS A 346 -129.30 -12.40 -137.82
C LYS A 346 -129.72 -12.05 -136.39
N GLU A 347 -128.77 -11.69 -135.52
CA GLU A 347 -129.05 -11.27 -134.14
C GLU A 347 -129.72 -9.89 -134.09
N GLU A 348 -129.36 -8.95 -134.98
CA GLU A 348 -130.04 -7.65 -135.08
C GLU A 348 -131.50 -7.77 -135.54
N GLU A 349 -131.80 -8.64 -136.52
CA GLU A 349 -133.18 -8.96 -136.94
C GLU A 349 -134.02 -9.49 -135.76
N MET A 350 -133.46 -10.42 -134.98
CA MET A 350 -134.13 -11.02 -133.82
C MET A 350 -134.35 -10.01 -132.68
N ALA A 351 -133.38 -9.12 -132.43
CA ALA A 351 -133.48 -8.10 -131.40
C ALA A 351 -134.55 -7.03 -131.72
N GLN A 352 -134.74 -6.71 -133.01
CA GLN A 352 -135.82 -5.81 -133.45
C GLN A 352 -137.20 -6.43 -133.23
N ALA A 353 -137.38 -7.71 -133.58
CA ALA A 353 -138.63 -8.45 -133.34
C ALA A 353 -138.97 -8.56 -131.84
N GLN A 354 -137.97 -8.83 -130.99
CA GLN A 354 -138.18 -8.91 -129.54
C GLN A 354 -138.64 -7.58 -128.93
N LYS A 355 -138.04 -6.44 -129.31
CA LYS A 355 -138.47 -5.12 -128.83
C LYS A 355 -139.91 -4.78 -129.18
N GLN A 356 -140.38 -5.17 -130.37
CA GLN A 356 -141.77 -4.95 -130.78
C GLN A 356 -142.76 -5.75 -129.92
N ALA A 357 -142.42 -7.00 -129.58
CA ALA A 357 -143.24 -7.82 -128.67
C ALA A 357 -143.23 -7.29 -127.22
N GLN A 358 -142.10 -6.75 -126.77
CA GLN A 358 -141.94 -6.25 -125.40
C GLN A 358 -142.70 -4.95 -125.16
N ALA A 359 -142.69 -4.01 -126.11
CA ALA A 359 -143.48 -2.78 -126.04
C ALA A 359 -145.00 -3.05 -125.92
N GLN A 360 -145.51 -4.07 -126.64
CA GLN A 360 -146.93 -4.45 -126.52
C GLN A 360 -147.27 -5.03 -125.14
N LEU A 361 -146.35 -5.73 -124.48
CA LEU A 361 -146.56 -6.25 -123.12
C LEU A 361 -146.62 -5.11 -122.09
N GLU A 362 -145.74 -4.11 -122.21
CA GLU A 362 -145.73 -2.91 -121.35
C GLU A 362 -147.03 -2.09 -121.49
N GLU A 363 -147.58 -1.97 -122.71
CA GLU A 363 -148.89 -1.34 -122.95
C GLU A 363 -150.05 -2.10 -122.28
N TYR A 364 -149.99 -3.44 -122.22
CA TYR A 364 -151.00 -4.25 -121.51
C TYR A 364 -150.83 -4.23 -119.97
N GLU A 365 -149.61 -4.14 -119.43
CA GLU A 365 -149.39 -3.96 -117.98
C GLU A 365 -149.93 -2.61 -117.49
N HIS A 366 -149.64 -1.51 -118.20
CA HIS A 366 -150.21 -0.20 -117.83
C HIS A 366 -151.74 -0.16 -117.85
N LEU A 367 -152.38 -0.92 -118.76
CA LEU A 367 -153.84 -1.05 -118.78
C LEU A 367 -154.39 -1.87 -117.60
N LEU A 368 -153.61 -2.83 -117.08
CA LEU A 368 -153.96 -3.63 -115.90
C LEU A 368 -153.86 -2.82 -114.60
N ASP A 369 -152.87 -1.94 -114.46
CA ASP A 369 -152.72 -1.06 -113.30
C ASP A 369 -153.90 -0.08 -113.16
N VAL A 370 -154.32 0.55 -114.27
CA VAL A 370 -155.52 1.43 -114.30
C VAL A 370 -156.77 0.66 -113.90
N LYS A 371 -156.89 -0.62 -114.30
CA LYS A 371 -158.00 -1.50 -113.91
C LYS A 371 -157.99 -1.78 -112.40
N LEU A 372 -156.82 -2.06 -111.81
CA LEU A 372 -156.66 -2.30 -110.37
C LEU A 372 -157.01 -1.07 -109.51
N ALA A 373 -156.73 0.14 -109.99
CA ALA A 373 -157.16 1.37 -109.30
C ALA A 373 -158.70 1.47 -109.21
N LEU A 374 -159.40 1.19 -110.32
CA LEU A 374 -160.86 1.22 -110.40
C LEU A 374 -161.54 0.15 -109.53
N ASP A 375 -160.93 -1.03 -109.36
CA ASP A 375 -161.42 -2.09 -108.47
C ASP A 375 -161.45 -1.64 -106.99
N LEU A 376 -160.55 -0.74 -106.56
CA LEU A 376 -160.52 -0.21 -105.20
C LEU A 376 -161.61 0.83 -104.95
N GLU A 377 -161.83 1.76 -105.89
CA GLU A 377 -162.88 2.78 -105.77
C GLU A 377 -164.29 2.17 -105.71
N ILE A 378 -164.55 1.12 -106.51
CA ILE A 378 -165.84 0.40 -106.52
C ILE A 378 -166.14 -0.27 -105.17
N ASN A 379 -165.13 -0.69 -104.40
CA ASN A 379 -165.35 -1.34 -103.10
C ASN A 379 -165.76 -0.35 -102.00
N ALA A 380 -165.36 0.93 -102.08
CA ALA A 380 -165.85 1.97 -101.18
C ALA A 380 -167.32 2.31 -101.48
N TYR A 381 -167.67 2.51 -102.76
CA TYR A 381 -169.00 2.92 -103.22
C TYR A 381 -170.00 1.77 -103.47
N ARG A 382 -169.76 0.58 -102.91
CA ARG A 382 -170.75 -0.52 -102.87
C ARG A 382 -170.99 -1.12 -101.49
N LYS A 383 -170.20 -0.75 -100.47
CA LYS A 383 -170.55 -1.01 -99.05
C LYS A 383 -171.32 0.15 -98.41
N MET A 384 -171.33 1.32 -99.05
CA MET A 384 -172.47 2.22 -99.02
C MET A 384 -173.09 2.25 -100.42
N LEU A 385 -174.40 2.10 -100.60
CA LEU A 385 -175.45 1.73 -99.64
C LEU A 385 -176.62 1.15 -100.47
N GLU A 386 -177.17 0.00 -100.04
CA GLU A 386 -178.16 -0.79 -100.81
C GLU A 386 -177.64 -1.19 -102.23
N GLY A 387 -178.13 -2.20 -102.93
CA GLY A 387 -179.31 -3.06 -102.84
C GLY A 387 -179.56 -3.54 -104.28
N GLU A 388 -179.95 -4.80 -104.48
CA GLU A 388 -179.94 -5.49 -105.80
C GLU A 388 -178.50 -5.66 -106.37
N GLU A 389 -177.83 -6.82 -106.29
CA GLU A 389 -178.17 -8.18 -106.76
C GLU A 389 -178.10 -8.42 -108.29
N GLN A 390 -178.16 -9.70 -108.68
CA GLN A 390 -178.62 -10.20 -110.00
C GLN A 390 -177.85 -9.71 -111.26
N ARG A 391 -176.80 -10.38 -111.77
CA ARG A 391 -176.83 -11.75 -112.38
C ARG A 391 -175.48 -12.22 -113.01
N LEU A 392 -175.04 -13.45 -112.69
CA LEU A 392 -174.18 -14.39 -113.48
C LEU A 392 -172.61 -14.20 -113.50
N LYS A 393 -171.81 -15.15 -114.08
CA LYS A 393 -170.44 -15.60 -113.64
C LYS A 393 -169.39 -15.96 -114.76
N LEU A 394 -168.04 -16.12 -114.47
CA LEU A 394 -166.98 -17.14 -114.93
C LEU A 394 -165.42 -16.70 -114.84
N SER A 395 -164.36 -17.55 -115.09
CA SER A 395 -162.86 -17.52 -114.64
C SER A 395 -161.70 -17.47 -115.76
N PRO A 396 -160.32 -17.79 -115.71
CA PRO A 396 -159.25 -18.37 -114.75
C PRO A 396 -157.64 -17.99 -114.88
N SER A 397 -156.67 -18.75 -114.21
CA SER A 397 -155.16 -19.12 -114.42
C SER A 397 -153.79 -18.22 -114.32
N PRO A 398 -152.79 -18.33 -113.31
CA PRO A 398 -151.27 -17.87 -113.29
C PRO A 398 -150.09 -18.44 -112.25
N SER A 399 -148.71 -18.08 -112.21
CA SER A 399 -147.55 -18.50 -111.20
C SER A 399 -146.00 -17.87 -111.20
N SER A 400 -144.97 -18.09 -110.23
CA SER A 400 -143.44 -17.61 -110.17
C SER A 400 -142.31 -18.00 -109.02
N HIS A 401 -140.98 -17.51 -109.00
CA HIS A 401 -139.82 -17.33 -107.90
C HIS A 401 -138.40 -18.18 -107.80
N SER A 402 -137.16 -18.04 -107.11
CA SER A 402 -136.18 -17.13 -106.25
C SER A 402 -134.65 -17.66 -105.84
N THR A 403 -133.61 -16.93 -105.19
CA THR A 403 -132.10 -17.29 -104.74
C THR A 403 -131.35 -16.42 -103.57
N ALA A 404 -130.05 -16.30 -102.98
CA ALA A 404 -128.52 -16.72 -102.84
C ALA A 404 -127.73 -16.10 -101.50
N THR A 405 -126.42 -16.00 -100.93
CA THR A 405 -124.86 -16.33 -100.86
C THR A 405 -124.10 -15.80 -99.48
N GLN A 406 -122.79 -15.68 -98.91
CA GLN A 406 -121.21 -15.88 -98.89
C GLN A 406 -120.47 -15.55 -97.43
N ALA A 407 -119.16 -15.40 -96.86
CA ALA A 407 -117.58 -15.39 -97.00
C ALA A 407 -116.61 -15.38 -95.62
N ALA A 408 -115.20 -15.18 -95.50
CA ALA A 408 -114.22 -15.34 -94.24
C ALA A 408 -112.68 -14.70 -94.06
N SER A 409 -111.82 -14.84 -92.93
CA SER A 409 -110.42 -14.16 -92.57
C SER A 409 -109.30 -14.68 -91.43
N GLN A 410 -108.04 -14.10 -91.11
CA GLN A 410 -106.86 -14.56 -90.10
C GLN A 410 -105.63 -13.59 -89.49
N GLY A 411 -104.66 -13.95 -88.51
CA GLY A 411 -103.35 -13.22 -87.98
C GLY A 411 -102.32 -13.74 -86.78
N ARG A 412 -101.01 -13.25 -86.45
CA ARG A 412 -99.88 -13.72 -85.39
C ARG A 412 -98.50 -12.87 -84.94
N ARG A 413 -97.70 -13.04 -83.75
CA ARG A 413 -96.12 -12.97 -83.36
C ARG A 413 -95.37 -12.24 -82.05
N PHE A 414 -94.08 -12.61 -81.53
CA PHE A 414 -92.83 -11.90 -80.79
C PHE A 414 -92.19 -12.06 -79.25
N LEU A 415 -90.85 -11.73 -78.84
CA LEU A 415 -90.00 -11.96 -77.48
C LEU A 415 -88.58 -11.16 -77.06
N HIS A 416 -87.91 -11.17 -75.79
CA HIS A 416 -86.45 -10.64 -75.31
C HIS A 416 -85.77 -10.86 -73.79
N GLY A 417 -84.46 -10.45 -73.34
CA GLY A 417 -83.69 -10.52 -71.93
C GLY A 417 -82.25 -9.77 -71.49
N LYS A 418 -81.56 -9.84 -70.23
CA LYS A 418 -80.17 -9.21 -69.68
C LYS A 418 -79.50 -9.49 -68.15
N LYS A 419 -78.19 -9.13 -67.65
CA LYS A 419 -77.43 -9.39 -66.24
C LYS A 419 -76.01 -8.66 -65.68
N ARG A 420 -75.55 -8.62 -64.32
CA ARG A 420 -74.11 -8.71 -63.54
C ARG A 420 -73.22 -7.57 -62.67
N LYS A 421 -72.58 -7.74 -61.39
CA LYS A 421 -71.32 -7.02 -60.66
C LYS A 421 -70.73 -7.41 -59.14
N ILE A 422 -69.65 -6.77 -58.45
CA ILE A 422 -68.93 -6.97 -57.02
C ILE A 422 -67.88 -5.80 -56.43
N LYS A 423 -66.98 -5.59 -55.32
CA LYS A 423 -66.18 -6.15 -54.05
C LYS A 423 -65.31 -5.15 -53.02
N GLU A 424 -64.96 -5.42 -51.67
CA GLU A 424 -63.68 -5.15 -50.72
C GLU A 424 -63.37 -4.41 -49.24
N THR A 425 -62.09 -4.25 -48.64
CA THR A 425 -61.57 -4.06 -47.12
C THR A 425 -60.42 -2.96 -46.65
N LYS A 426 -59.58 -2.72 -45.52
CA LYS A 426 -59.00 -3.19 -44.10
C LYS A 426 -58.10 -2.13 -43.18
N LYS A 427 -57.63 -2.28 -41.84
CA LYS A 427 -56.67 -1.37 -40.93
C LYS A 427 -55.84 -1.90 -39.59
N ARG A 428 -55.23 -1.09 -38.60
CA ARG A 428 -54.18 -1.34 -37.42
C ARG A 428 -53.87 -0.17 -36.30
N GLU A 429 -53.27 -0.34 -35.02
CA GLU A 429 -52.28 0.57 -34.16
C GLU A 429 -51.89 0.27 -32.57
N HIS A 430 -50.96 1.01 -31.79
CA HIS A 430 -50.19 0.71 -30.42
C HIS A 430 -49.79 1.85 -29.29
N SER A 431 -49.14 1.61 -28.05
CA SER A 431 -48.45 2.58 -27.00
C SER A 431 -47.38 2.04 -25.89
N ALA A 432 -46.59 2.84 -25.06
CA ALA A 432 -45.17 2.52 -24.49
C ALA A 432 -44.65 2.76 -22.98
N ALA A 433 -43.35 2.42 -22.64
CA ALA A 433 -42.67 2.35 -21.26
C ALA A 433 -41.09 2.62 -21.11
N PHE A 434 -40.30 2.12 -20.09
CA PHE A 434 -38.88 2.56 -19.68
C PHE A 434 -37.81 1.52 -19.06
N LYS A 435 -36.50 1.84 -18.72
CA LYS A 435 -35.40 0.91 -18.15
C LYS A 435 -34.05 1.50 -17.52
N THR A 436 -33.21 0.71 -16.79
CA THR A 436 -31.81 0.98 -16.23
C THR A 436 -30.79 -0.19 -16.45
N ILE A 437 -29.45 0.00 -16.36
CA ILE A 437 -28.38 -1.03 -16.59
C ILE A 437 -27.24 -1.04 -15.53
N GLN A 438 -26.70 -2.22 -15.18
CA GLN A 438 -25.46 -2.40 -14.38
C GLN A 438 -24.55 -3.50 -14.98
N HIS A 439 -23.25 -3.45 -14.70
CA HIS A 439 -22.25 -4.46 -15.08
C HIS A 439 -21.32 -4.78 -13.91
N VAL A 440 -21.01 -6.07 -13.69
CA VAL A 440 -20.15 -6.56 -12.59
C VAL A 440 -19.20 -7.61 -13.14
N SER A 441 -17.92 -7.52 -12.77
CA SER A 441 -16.90 -8.53 -13.03
C SER A 441 -16.07 -8.75 -11.75
N ALA A 442 -15.71 -10.00 -11.47
CA ALA A 442 -14.79 -10.37 -10.40
C ALA A 442 -14.01 -11.62 -10.80
N THR A 443 -12.69 -11.55 -10.75
CA THR A 443 -11.73 -12.56 -11.22
C THR A 443 -11.11 -13.35 -10.06
N GLY A 444 -11.41 -12.97 -8.81
CA GLY A 444 -10.88 -13.62 -7.61
C GLY A 444 -11.80 -13.51 -6.39
N ASN A 445 -11.27 -13.91 -5.22
CA ASN A 445 -12.05 -14.16 -3.99
C ASN A 445 -12.78 -12.94 -3.40
N ILE A 446 -12.52 -11.72 -3.88
CA ILE A 446 -13.15 -10.48 -3.40
C ILE A 446 -13.91 -9.78 -4.53
N SER A 447 -15.14 -9.37 -4.21
CA SER A 447 -16.03 -8.67 -5.15
C SER A 447 -16.47 -7.30 -4.61
N ILE A 448 -16.90 -6.42 -5.53
CA ILE A 448 -17.55 -5.14 -5.22
C ILE A 448 -19.07 -5.38 -5.12
N GLU A 449 -19.56 -5.59 -3.90
CA GLU A 449 -20.96 -5.98 -3.63
C GLU A 449 -21.93 -4.81 -3.88
N GLU A 450 -21.56 -3.59 -3.50
CA GLU A 450 -22.39 -2.38 -3.68
C GLU A 450 -21.53 -1.12 -3.90
N ILE A 451 -22.01 -0.22 -4.77
CA ILE A 451 -21.50 1.14 -4.95
C ILE A 451 -22.66 2.09 -4.71
N ASP A 452 -22.51 3.05 -3.78
CA ASP A 452 -23.51 4.11 -3.62
C ASP A 452 -23.42 5.12 -4.78
N ALA A 453 -24.57 5.39 -5.41
CA ALA A 453 -24.72 6.32 -6.52
C ALA A 453 -24.50 7.77 -6.06
N ASP A 454 -24.90 8.11 -4.84
CA ASP A 454 -24.64 9.43 -4.22
C ASP A 454 -23.17 9.57 -3.76
N GLY A 455 -22.37 8.49 -3.84
CA GLY A 455 -20.94 8.52 -3.53
C GLY A 455 -20.60 8.61 -2.04
N LYS A 456 -21.43 8.08 -1.14
CA LYS A 456 -21.14 8.03 0.31
C LYS A 456 -20.20 6.87 0.66
N PHE A 457 -20.35 5.70 0.01
CA PHE A 457 -19.55 4.51 0.27
C PHE A 457 -19.33 3.60 -0.95
N VAL A 458 -18.39 2.65 -0.80
CA VAL A 458 -18.26 1.43 -1.62
C VAL A 458 -18.14 0.23 -0.67
N ARG A 459 -18.74 -0.91 -1.01
CA ARG A 459 -18.71 -2.13 -0.19
C ARG A 459 -18.00 -3.28 -0.91
N LEU A 460 -17.06 -3.91 -0.21
CA LEU A 460 -16.36 -5.12 -0.65
C LEU A 460 -16.75 -6.33 0.19
N LYS A 461 -16.62 -7.52 -0.39
CA LYS A 461 -16.95 -8.79 0.25
C LYS A 461 -15.95 -9.88 -0.15
N ASN A 462 -15.40 -10.57 0.85
CA ASN A 462 -14.69 -11.82 0.68
C ASN A 462 -15.71 -12.96 0.54
N HIS A 463 -15.56 -13.76 -0.52
CA HIS A 463 -16.39 -14.95 -0.78
C HIS A 463 -15.63 -16.27 -0.57
N SER A 464 -14.37 -16.21 -0.12
CA SER A 464 -13.60 -17.39 0.24
C SER A 464 -13.68 -17.72 1.73
N ASP A 465 -13.39 -18.98 2.05
CA ASP A 465 -13.29 -19.52 3.41
C ASP A 465 -11.94 -19.18 4.10
N GLU A 466 -11.09 -18.35 3.47
CA GLU A 466 -9.79 -17.93 3.98
C GLU A 466 -9.71 -16.41 4.20
N ASP A 467 -8.91 -15.98 5.20
CA ASP A 467 -8.70 -14.57 5.55
C ASP A 467 -7.75 -13.90 4.55
N GLN A 468 -8.24 -12.92 3.77
CA GLN A 468 -7.47 -12.29 2.70
C GLN A 468 -6.83 -10.96 3.15
N PRO A 469 -5.49 -10.86 3.22
CA PRO A 469 -4.80 -9.58 3.43
C PRO A 469 -4.98 -8.65 2.22
N LEU A 470 -5.28 -7.37 2.46
CA LEU A 470 -5.45 -6.35 1.42
C LEU A 470 -4.34 -5.28 1.45
N HIS A 471 -3.19 -5.57 2.06
CA HIS A 471 -2.10 -4.61 2.14
C HIS A 471 -1.57 -4.27 0.74
N GLY A 472 -1.30 -2.99 0.47
CA GLY A 472 -0.82 -2.54 -0.85
C GLY A 472 -1.90 -2.44 -1.93
N TRP A 473 -3.02 -3.16 -1.81
CA TRP A 473 -4.14 -3.11 -2.75
C TRP A 473 -4.79 -1.72 -2.79
N VAL A 474 -5.41 -1.40 -3.92
CA VAL A 474 -5.97 -0.07 -4.21
C VAL A 474 -7.39 -0.18 -4.79
N LEU A 475 -8.32 0.60 -4.27
CA LEU A 475 -9.67 0.75 -4.82
C LEU A 475 -9.76 2.07 -5.59
N ARG A 476 -9.85 1.99 -6.91
CA ARG A 476 -9.87 3.13 -7.85
C ARG A 476 -11.30 3.38 -8.34
N ARG A 477 -11.84 4.58 -8.12
CA ARG A 477 -13.16 5.02 -8.63
C ARG A 477 -12.98 6.01 -9.78
N ARG A 478 -13.71 5.75 -10.87
CA ARG A 478 -13.77 6.54 -12.10
C ARG A 478 -15.19 7.07 -12.30
N ILE A 479 -15.35 8.35 -12.62
CA ILE A 479 -16.67 9.00 -12.80
C ILE A 479 -16.64 9.83 -14.09
N GLY A 480 -17.22 9.29 -15.17
CA GLY A 480 -17.24 9.94 -16.48
C GLY A 480 -15.86 10.39 -16.95
N SER A 481 -15.69 11.71 -17.07
CA SER A 481 -14.45 12.40 -17.50
C SER A 481 -13.67 13.08 -16.36
N VAL A 482 -14.05 12.85 -15.09
CA VAL A 482 -13.35 13.38 -13.92
C VAL A 482 -12.18 12.46 -13.57
N ALA A 483 -11.06 13.04 -13.11
CA ALA A 483 -9.86 12.30 -12.75
C ALA A 483 -10.12 11.25 -11.65
N ASP A 484 -9.57 10.04 -11.84
CA ASP A 484 -9.75 8.89 -10.95
C ASP A 484 -9.27 9.16 -9.52
N VAL A 485 -10.03 8.64 -8.55
CA VAL A 485 -9.71 8.76 -7.11
C VAL A 485 -9.36 7.39 -6.54
N THR A 486 -8.25 7.30 -5.80
CA THR A 486 -7.67 6.02 -5.33
C THR A 486 -7.58 5.91 -3.82
N TYR A 487 -8.28 4.95 -3.23
CA TYR A 487 -8.18 4.57 -1.83
C TYR A 487 -7.15 3.44 -1.66
N LYS A 488 -6.22 3.57 -0.69
CA LYS A 488 -5.25 2.53 -0.34
C LYS A 488 -5.60 1.92 1.01
N PHE A 489 -5.59 0.60 1.11
CA PHE A 489 -5.89 -0.09 2.38
C PHE A 489 -4.76 0.09 3.41
N PRO A 490 -5.07 0.08 4.73
CA PRO A 490 -4.06 0.08 5.77
C PRO A 490 -3.13 -1.14 5.67
N SER A 491 -1.83 -0.97 5.95
CA SER A 491 -0.79 -2.01 5.80
C SER A 491 -0.88 -3.21 6.76
N ARG A 492 -1.96 -3.32 7.53
CA ARG A 492 -2.30 -4.45 8.41
C ARG A 492 -3.80 -4.82 8.34
N PHE A 493 -4.48 -4.42 7.26
CA PHE A 493 -5.89 -4.77 7.08
C PHE A 493 -6.03 -6.11 6.36
N THR A 494 -6.76 -7.02 7.00
CA THR A 494 -7.13 -8.34 6.50
C THR A 494 -8.65 -8.43 6.54
N LEU A 495 -9.26 -8.83 5.42
CA LEU A 495 -10.69 -9.05 5.31
C LEU A 495 -10.97 -10.54 5.58
N GLN A 496 -11.67 -10.84 6.66
CA GLN A 496 -11.84 -12.23 7.10
C GLN A 496 -12.68 -13.06 6.13
N ALA A 497 -12.61 -14.38 6.24
CA ALA A 497 -13.44 -15.33 5.50
C ALA A 497 -14.93 -14.94 5.57
N GLY A 498 -15.59 -14.84 4.40
CA GLY A 498 -16.98 -14.40 4.28
C GLY A 498 -17.29 -12.95 4.71
N GLN A 499 -16.31 -12.16 5.16
CA GLN A 499 -16.53 -10.84 5.74
C GLN A 499 -16.83 -9.77 4.68
N VAL A 500 -17.71 -8.85 5.07
CA VAL A 500 -18.05 -7.62 4.34
C VAL A 500 -17.35 -6.42 4.99
N VAL A 501 -16.79 -5.53 4.16
CA VAL A 501 -16.25 -4.23 4.59
C VAL A 501 -16.84 -3.09 3.77
N THR A 502 -17.28 -2.03 4.44
CA THR A 502 -17.75 -0.79 3.80
C THR A 502 -16.69 0.28 3.97
N ILE A 503 -16.33 0.98 2.88
CA ILE A 503 -15.37 2.09 2.90
C ILE A 503 -16.14 3.39 2.67
N TRP A 504 -16.22 4.22 3.70
CA TRP A 504 -16.98 5.47 3.76
C TRP A 504 -16.13 6.69 3.41
N GLY A 505 -16.72 7.67 2.72
CA GLY A 505 -16.15 9.02 2.62
C GLY A 505 -16.22 9.77 3.95
N ALA A 506 -15.27 10.66 4.23
CA ALA A 506 -15.16 11.33 5.54
C ALA A 506 -16.41 12.17 5.93
N ALA A 507 -17.21 12.63 4.97
CA ALA A 507 -18.44 13.37 5.22
C ALA A 507 -19.65 12.49 5.61
N ALA A 508 -19.53 11.15 5.55
CA ALA A 508 -20.61 10.24 5.93
C ALA A 508 -20.82 10.12 7.45
N GLY A 509 -19.91 10.64 8.27
CA GLY A 509 -20.05 10.71 9.74
C GLY A 509 -19.89 9.39 10.51
N VAL A 510 -19.58 8.29 9.82
CA VAL A 510 -19.41 6.95 10.43
C VAL A 510 -18.08 6.86 11.20
N SER A 511 -18.12 6.23 12.37
CA SER A 511 -16.92 5.89 13.16
C SER A 511 -16.25 4.61 12.63
N PRO A 512 -14.91 4.57 12.46
CA PRO A 512 -14.24 3.38 11.94
C PRO A 512 -14.34 2.18 12.89
N GLY A 513 -14.56 1.00 12.33
CA GLY A 513 -14.75 -0.28 13.03
C GLY A 513 -14.23 -1.48 12.21
N PRO A 514 -14.43 -2.72 12.68
CA PRO A 514 -13.85 -3.92 12.04
C PRO A 514 -14.40 -4.21 10.63
N SER A 515 -15.60 -3.73 10.30
CA SER A 515 -16.22 -3.80 8.97
C SER A 515 -16.44 -2.41 8.33
N ASP A 516 -15.94 -1.34 8.94
CA ASP A 516 -16.19 0.04 8.51
C ASP A 516 -14.88 0.84 8.46
N LEU A 517 -14.37 1.06 7.24
CA LEU A 517 -13.19 1.89 7.00
C LEU A 517 -13.63 3.31 6.59
N VAL A 518 -12.87 4.33 7.01
CA VAL A 518 -13.19 5.73 6.74
C VAL A 518 -12.03 6.39 5.98
N TRP A 519 -12.33 6.92 4.80
CA TRP A 519 -11.36 7.59 3.93
C TRP A 519 -11.09 9.04 4.38
N LYS A 520 -10.33 9.19 5.48
CA LYS A 520 -10.11 10.48 6.17
C LYS A 520 -9.57 11.62 5.30
N SER A 521 -8.96 11.34 4.14
CA SER A 521 -8.42 12.35 3.21
C SER A 521 -9.38 12.78 2.08
N GLN A 522 -10.54 12.15 1.94
CA GLN A 522 -11.55 12.48 0.91
C GLN A 522 -12.94 12.67 1.54
N LYS A 523 -13.67 13.71 1.15
CA LYS A 523 -15.00 14.00 1.73
C LYS A 523 -16.04 12.96 1.30
N SER A 524 -16.00 12.53 0.05
CA SER A 524 -16.95 11.58 -0.55
C SER A 524 -16.27 10.81 -1.69
N TRP A 525 -16.87 9.70 -2.11
CA TRP A 525 -16.50 8.99 -3.33
C TRP A 525 -17.00 9.70 -4.60
N GLY A 526 -17.97 10.60 -4.48
CA GLY A 526 -18.50 11.43 -5.57
C GLY A 526 -19.66 10.77 -6.34
N ALA A 527 -20.68 11.57 -6.69
CA ALA A 527 -21.87 11.13 -7.42
C ALA A 527 -21.73 11.35 -8.93
N GLY A 528 -22.50 10.59 -9.73
CA GLY A 528 -22.57 10.76 -11.19
C GLY A 528 -23.31 9.60 -11.89
N ASP A 529 -23.72 9.81 -13.14
CA ASP A 529 -24.62 8.87 -13.85
C ASP A 529 -23.92 7.63 -14.44
N ASN A 530 -22.61 7.73 -14.64
CA ASN A 530 -21.73 6.66 -15.13
C ASN A 530 -20.56 6.48 -14.15
N ILE A 531 -20.72 5.56 -13.20
CA ILE A 531 -19.74 5.26 -12.15
C ILE A 531 -19.08 3.92 -12.45
N GLY A 532 -17.74 3.87 -12.38
CA GLY A 532 -16.97 2.64 -12.31
C GLY A 532 -16.13 2.59 -11.03
N VAL A 533 -15.96 1.40 -10.46
CA VAL A 533 -14.95 1.14 -9.42
C VAL A 533 -14.21 -0.14 -9.76
N THR A 534 -12.88 -0.10 -9.69
CA THR A 534 -11.96 -1.23 -9.92
C THR A 534 -11.11 -1.48 -8.67
N LEU A 535 -11.07 -2.72 -8.19
CA LEU A 535 -10.16 -3.19 -7.15
C LEU A 535 -8.89 -3.73 -7.81
N ILE A 536 -7.73 -3.28 -7.34
CA ILE A 536 -6.42 -3.54 -7.93
C ILE A 536 -5.49 -4.14 -6.86
N THR A 537 -4.71 -5.17 -7.21
CA THR A 537 -3.70 -5.78 -6.32
C THR A 537 -2.50 -4.88 -6.09
N ASP A 538 -1.61 -5.30 -5.19
CA ASP A 538 -0.26 -4.77 -5.04
C ASP A 538 0.64 -5.05 -6.26
N ASP A 539 0.41 -6.13 -7.01
CA ASP A 539 1.05 -6.41 -8.31
C ASP A 539 0.47 -5.59 -9.48
N GLY A 540 -0.67 -4.92 -9.28
CA GLY A 540 -1.31 -4.04 -10.28
C GLY A 540 -2.41 -4.68 -11.13
N GLU A 541 -2.84 -5.90 -10.82
CA GLU A 541 -3.90 -6.62 -11.54
C GLU A 541 -5.32 -6.19 -11.09
N GLU A 542 -6.26 -6.06 -12.02
CA GLU A 542 -7.64 -5.64 -11.73
C GLU A 542 -8.53 -6.86 -11.37
N LEU A 543 -8.65 -7.16 -10.07
CA LEU A 543 -9.37 -8.34 -9.56
C LEU A 543 -10.90 -8.22 -9.59
N ALA A 544 -11.46 -7.01 -9.55
CA ALA A 544 -12.90 -6.82 -9.65
C ALA A 544 -13.24 -5.43 -10.19
N GLU A 545 -14.22 -5.35 -11.10
CA GLU A 545 -14.80 -4.09 -11.59
C GLU A 545 -16.31 -4.10 -11.45
N ARG A 546 -16.89 -2.98 -11.00
CA ARG A 546 -18.33 -2.75 -11.09
C ARG A 546 -18.63 -1.40 -11.71
N LYS A 547 -19.55 -1.40 -12.69
CA LYS A 547 -20.01 -0.24 -13.46
C LYS A 547 -21.53 -0.09 -13.33
N ILE A 548 -22.01 1.15 -13.22
CA ILE A 548 -23.43 1.51 -13.17
C ILE A 548 -23.68 2.59 -14.23
N MET A 549 -24.74 2.42 -15.05
CA MET A 549 -25.08 3.35 -16.13
C MET A 549 -26.60 3.58 -16.22
N LEU A 550 -27.02 4.85 -16.34
CA LEU A 550 -28.41 5.25 -16.53
C LEU A 550 -28.68 5.57 -18.01
N VAL A 551 -29.76 5.02 -18.59
CA VAL A 551 -30.07 5.11 -20.02
C VAL A 551 -31.54 5.43 -20.23
N PRO A 552 -31.92 6.51 -20.94
CA PRO A 552 -33.31 6.77 -21.31
C PRO A 552 -33.83 5.74 -22.32
N ARG A 553 -35.06 5.23 -22.15
CA ARG A 553 -35.69 4.39 -23.19
C ARG A 553 -36.18 5.28 -24.33
N GLY A 554 -35.34 5.42 -25.35
CA GLY A 554 -35.80 5.68 -26.72
C GLY A 554 -36.63 4.50 -27.24
N GLU A 555 -37.39 4.75 -28.31
CA GLU A 555 -38.33 3.78 -28.88
C GLU A 555 -37.63 2.73 -29.75
N GLU A 556 -38.32 1.62 -30.01
CA GLU A 556 -37.79 0.49 -30.79
C GLU A 556 -37.69 0.83 -32.29
N SER A 557 -36.51 0.56 -32.88
CA SER A 557 -36.34 0.41 -34.32
C SER A 557 -35.70 -0.95 -34.62
N GLU A 558 -36.53 -1.95 -34.86
CA GLU A 558 -36.09 -3.23 -35.41
C GLU A 558 -35.60 -3.01 -36.85
N GLN A 559 -34.31 -3.22 -37.10
CA GLN A 559 -33.84 -3.67 -38.40
C GLN A 559 -32.49 -4.38 -38.27
N ASP A 560 -32.41 -5.55 -38.89
CA ASP A 560 -31.17 -6.28 -39.08
C ASP A 560 -30.24 -5.51 -40.04
N ASP A 561 -28.94 -5.57 -39.76
CA ASP A 561 -27.93 -5.99 -40.75
C ASP A 561 -26.63 -6.34 -39.99
N ASP A 562 -25.86 -7.28 -40.53
CA ASP A 562 -24.69 -7.90 -39.89
C ASP A 562 -23.56 -6.92 -39.54
N TYR A 563 -22.76 -7.22 -38.50
CA TYR A 563 -21.27 -7.27 -38.62
C TYR A 563 -20.56 -7.90 -37.40
N GLU A 564 -19.87 -9.03 -37.66
CA GLU A 564 -18.72 -9.64 -36.96
C GLU A 564 -18.65 -9.68 -35.41
N GLU A 565 -18.96 -10.86 -34.85
CA GLU A 565 -18.35 -11.37 -33.61
C GLU A 565 -17.19 -12.33 -33.97
N ILE A 566 -15.94 -11.97 -33.64
CA ILE A 566 -14.79 -12.88 -33.83
C ILE A 566 -14.64 -13.80 -32.62
N THR A 567 -14.76 -15.10 -32.86
CA THR A 567 -14.67 -16.16 -31.85
C THR A 567 -13.23 -16.48 -31.43
N GLY A 568 -13.06 -16.94 -30.19
CA GLY A 568 -11.76 -17.29 -29.58
C GLY A 568 -11.73 -18.66 -28.89
N SER A 569 -12.42 -19.65 -29.49
CA SER A 569 -12.42 -21.10 -29.21
C SER A 569 -12.01 -21.64 -27.81
N GLU A 570 -12.97 -22.25 -27.11
CA GLU A 570 -12.66 -23.34 -26.16
C GLU A 570 -12.22 -24.61 -26.91
N VAL A 571 -11.34 -25.43 -26.28
CA VAL A 571 -11.23 -26.87 -26.58
C VAL A 571 -10.92 -27.63 -25.28
N GLU A 572 -11.89 -28.38 -24.75
CA GLU A 572 -11.64 -29.45 -23.79
C GLU A 572 -11.00 -30.67 -24.48
N PHE A 573 -10.14 -31.42 -23.77
CA PHE A 573 -10.49 -32.73 -23.18
C PHE A 573 -9.30 -33.40 -22.48
N ALA A 574 -9.59 -34.24 -21.49
CA ALA A 574 -8.61 -35.01 -20.69
C ALA A 574 -8.53 -36.48 -21.18
N PRO A 575 -8.11 -37.49 -20.39
CA PRO A 575 -7.07 -37.59 -19.34
C PRO A 575 -6.05 -38.73 -19.64
N GLN A 576 -5.03 -38.99 -18.79
CA GLN A 576 -4.83 -40.34 -18.16
C GLN A 576 -3.64 -40.51 -17.18
N THR A 577 -3.96 -41.14 -16.04
CA THR A 577 -3.17 -42.08 -15.21
C THR A 577 -1.65 -41.93 -14.97
N LYS A 578 -1.32 -41.58 -13.71
CA LYS A 578 -0.53 -42.39 -12.75
C LYS A 578 0.28 -43.58 -13.31
N ARG A 579 1.61 -43.61 -13.10
CA ARG A 579 2.34 -44.89 -12.85
C ARG A 579 3.49 -44.77 -11.85
N ARG A 580 3.55 -45.75 -10.94
CA ARG A 580 4.59 -45.92 -9.91
C ARG A 580 5.94 -46.28 -10.55
N ARG A 581 7.05 -45.95 -9.87
CA ARG A 581 8.25 -46.80 -9.87
C ARG A 581 8.60 -47.23 -8.44
N LYS A 582 8.79 -48.54 -8.23
CA LYS A 582 9.38 -49.13 -7.02
C LYS A 582 10.58 -49.99 -7.46
N LYS A 583 11.64 -49.94 -6.66
CA LYS A 583 12.86 -50.77 -6.60
C LYS A 583 12.84 -52.10 -7.40
N LYS A 584 13.92 -52.40 -8.13
CA LYS A 584 14.96 -53.40 -7.74
C LYS A 584 15.99 -53.70 -8.86
N CYS A 585 17.27 -53.80 -8.45
CA CYS A 585 18.34 -54.67 -9.00
C CYS A 585 18.73 -54.63 -10.49
N CYS A 586 19.88 -55.19 -10.93
CA CYS A 586 21.18 -55.54 -10.31
C CYS A 586 22.17 -55.92 -11.45
N LEU A 587 23.44 -56.25 -11.11
CA LEU A 587 24.58 -56.60 -12.00
C LEU A 587 25.28 -55.33 -12.54
N VAL A 588 26.56 -55.07 -12.21
CA VAL A 588 27.81 -55.74 -12.68
C VAL A 588 28.06 -55.39 -14.15
N SER A 589 29.18 -54.78 -14.54
CA SER A 589 30.51 -54.77 -13.90
C SER A 589 30.91 -53.51 -13.11
#